data_AF-A0A973XX96-F1
#
_entry.id   AF-A0A973XX96-F1
#
_cell.length_a   1.000
_cell.length_b   1.000
_cell.length_c   1.000
_cell.angle_alpha   90.00
_cell.angle_beta   90.00
_cell.angle_gamma   90.00
#
_symmetry.space_group_name_H-M   'P 1'
#
loop_
_entity.id
_entity.type
_entity.pdbx_description
1 polymer ?
#
loop_
_entity_poly.entity_id
_entity_poly.type
_entity_poly.pdbx_seq_one_letter_code
_entity_poly.pdbx_strand_id
1 'polypeptide(L)'
;MGFTMRITHTTAITAAAALLLAGLTACDPATDTGADSKPTASATPAAKAPATSAATPTQEPSAAALPDMVGKGLQSAQDEAQAAGFYHLTSHDALGRGRNQILDRGWKVCSQTPAAGTHSTDTKVDFGTVKLEEACPAGGDQGEPEKAGSTMPDFVGKAVKVAHQALDSSTSITVQDLSGQDRMVLVESNWQVCSTDPAAGAKLDGQPVTIEAVKFGENC
;
A
#
# COMPACT_ATOMS: atom_id res chain seq x y z
N MET A 1 31.70 45.99 -30.76
CA MET A 1 31.87 45.06 -31.89
C MET A 1 31.83 43.64 -31.36
N GLY A 2 30.99 42.78 -31.94
CA GLY A 2 30.85 41.37 -31.55
C GLY A 2 29.45 40.87 -31.85
N PHE A 3 29.27 40.29 -33.03
CA PHE A 3 27.98 39.97 -33.66
C PHE A 3 27.24 38.78 -33.00
N THR A 4 25.92 38.94 -32.93
CA THR A 4 24.84 37.99 -32.59
C THR A 4 24.84 36.73 -33.45
N MET A 5 24.47 35.57 -32.88
CA MET A 5 23.79 34.50 -33.64
C MET A 5 22.81 33.73 -32.74
N ARG A 6 21.53 34.10 -32.82
CA ARG A 6 20.38 33.29 -32.36
C ARG A 6 20.00 32.38 -33.52
N ILE A 7 19.89 31.08 -33.28
CA ILE A 7 19.39 30.12 -34.27
C ILE A 7 18.08 29.55 -33.75
N THR A 8 16.99 30.16 -34.18
CA THR A 8 15.62 29.63 -34.13
C THR A 8 15.40 28.74 -35.36
N HIS A 9 15.13 27.45 -35.16
CA HIS A 9 14.61 26.58 -36.22
C HIS A 9 13.13 26.31 -35.97
N THR A 10 12.30 27.14 -36.57
CA THR A 10 10.89 26.85 -36.87
C THR A 10 10.81 26.31 -38.29
N THR A 11 10.35 25.08 -38.46
CA THR A 11 9.88 24.55 -39.75
C THR A 11 8.53 23.88 -39.54
N ALA A 12 7.48 24.60 -39.93
CA ALA A 12 6.18 24.04 -40.29
C ALA A 12 6.12 23.95 -41.83
N ILE A 13 5.34 23.00 -42.38
CA ILE A 13 4.55 23.06 -43.63
C ILE A 13 4.00 21.64 -43.97
N THR A 14 2.66 21.50 -43.82
CA THR A 14 1.62 20.85 -44.67
C THR A 14 1.93 19.61 -45.54
N ALA A 15 1.02 18.68 -45.90
CA ALA A 15 -0.38 18.33 -45.62
C ALA A 15 -0.74 17.04 -46.42
N ALA A 16 -1.78 16.33 -45.96
CA ALA A 16 -2.77 15.50 -46.69
C ALA A 16 -2.35 14.27 -47.55
N ALA A 17 -2.97 13.12 -47.27
CA ALA A 17 -3.98 12.49 -48.14
C ALA A 17 -4.57 11.21 -47.50
N ALA A 18 -5.91 11.13 -47.49
CA ALA A 18 -6.74 9.99 -47.13
C ALA A 18 -6.82 8.94 -48.27
N LEU A 19 -7.59 7.85 -48.05
CA LEU A 19 -8.08 6.79 -48.96
C LEU A 19 -7.44 5.41 -48.67
N LEU A 20 -8.12 4.26 -48.46
CA LEU A 20 -9.45 3.78 -48.85
C LEU A 20 -9.94 2.61 -47.95
N LEU A 21 -11.26 2.46 -47.86
CA LEU A 21 -11.99 1.29 -47.37
C LEU A 21 -12.11 0.19 -48.44
N ALA A 22 -12.08 -1.08 -48.03
CA ALA A 22 -12.80 -2.24 -48.60
C ALA A 22 -12.68 -3.40 -47.59
N GLY A 23 -13.66 -4.22 -47.20
CA GLY A 23 -15.03 -4.46 -47.67
C GLY A 23 -15.25 -5.94 -48.00
N LEU A 24 -15.89 -6.69 -47.08
CA LEU A 24 -16.58 -8.00 -47.21
C LEU A 24 -15.73 -9.23 -47.67
N THR A 25 -15.93 -10.47 -47.22
CA THR A 25 -17.08 -11.36 -47.45
C THR A 25 -17.06 -12.61 -46.53
N ALA A 26 -18.23 -13.25 -46.37
CA ALA A 26 -18.55 -14.33 -45.44
C ALA A 26 -18.52 -15.77 -46.05
N CYS A 27 -18.66 -16.75 -45.12
CA CYS A 27 -19.19 -18.13 -45.22
C CYS A 27 -18.38 -19.27 -45.89
N ASP A 28 -17.94 -20.23 -45.05
CA ASP A 28 -18.27 -21.70 -44.96
C ASP A 28 -18.49 -22.56 -46.24
N PRO A 29 -18.47 -23.93 -46.21
CA PRO A 29 -18.23 -24.92 -45.13
C PRO A 29 -17.41 -26.17 -45.58
N ALA A 30 -17.52 -27.26 -44.78
CA ALA A 30 -17.51 -28.70 -45.16
C ALA A 30 -16.28 -29.50 -44.66
N THR A 31 -16.43 -30.16 -43.50
CA THR A 31 -16.77 -31.61 -43.32
C THR A 31 -15.62 -32.55 -43.61
N ASP A 32 -15.19 -33.29 -42.58
CA ASP A 32 -14.88 -34.69 -42.78
C ASP A 32 -15.37 -35.54 -41.61
N THR A 33 -15.79 -36.75 -41.96
CA THR A 33 -16.80 -37.56 -41.28
C THR A 33 -16.17 -38.86 -40.78
N GLY A 34 -16.69 -39.41 -39.68
CA GLY A 34 -16.55 -40.83 -39.32
C GLY A 34 -15.96 -41.05 -37.92
N ALA A 35 -16.48 -41.91 -37.06
CA ALA A 35 -17.59 -42.84 -37.18
C ALA A 35 -18.06 -43.27 -35.77
N ASP A 36 -19.28 -43.81 -35.74
CA ASP A 36 -20.09 -44.33 -34.65
C ASP A 36 -19.42 -45.12 -33.51
N SER A 37 -19.99 -44.97 -32.30
CA SER A 37 -20.58 -46.10 -31.54
C SER A 37 -21.37 -45.62 -30.31
N LYS A 38 -22.64 -46.03 -30.23
CA LYS A 38 -23.56 -45.95 -29.06
C LYS A 38 -23.89 -47.39 -28.62
N PRO A 39 -24.01 -47.71 -27.31
CA PRO A 39 -25.33 -47.80 -26.62
C PRO A 39 -25.31 -47.25 -25.17
N THR A 40 -26.26 -46.37 -24.80
CA THR A 40 -27.46 -46.66 -23.96
C THR A 40 -27.18 -47.32 -22.60
N ALA A 41 -27.41 -46.61 -21.49
CA ALA A 41 -28.31 -47.03 -20.41
C ALA A 41 -28.49 -45.93 -19.35
N SER A 42 -29.73 -45.87 -18.84
CA SER A 42 -30.30 -44.94 -17.88
C SER A 42 -30.06 -45.41 -16.44
N ALA A 43 -29.82 -44.49 -15.51
CA ALA A 43 -30.03 -44.72 -14.07
C ALA A 43 -30.18 -43.41 -13.29
N THR A 44 -31.42 -43.08 -12.92
CA THR A 44 -31.74 -42.24 -11.75
C THR A 44 -31.90 -43.16 -10.55
N PRO A 45 -31.29 -42.85 -9.40
CA PRO A 45 -32.08 -42.93 -8.17
C PRO A 45 -31.78 -41.86 -7.08
N ALA A 46 -32.87 -41.54 -6.37
CA ALA A 46 -33.00 -41.24 -4.94
C ALA A 46 -32.72 -39.82 -4.41
N ALA A 47 -33.83 -39.15 -4.07
CA ALA A 47 -33.91 -38.07 -3.11
C ALA A 47 -33.44 -38.52 -1.71
N LYS A 48 -32.60 -37.71 -1.06
CA LYS A 48 -32.09 -37.93 0.31
C LYS A 48 -32.72 -36.87 1.24
N ALA A 49 -33.41 -37.33 2.27
CA ALA A 49 -34.02 -36.52 3.33
C ALA A 49 -32.96 -36.08 4.38
N PRO A 50 -33.35 -35.24 5.36
CA PRO A 50 -32.77 -33.93 5.65
C PRO A 50 -31.39 -33.98 6.31
N ALA A 51 -30.57 -32.97 6.00
CA ALA A 51 -29.28 -32.74 6.64
C ALA A 51 -29.48 -32.47 8.15
N THR A 52 -29.00 -33.40 8.98
CA THR A 52 -28.68 -33.13 10.38
C THR A 52 -27.71 -31.96 10.41
N SER A 53 -28.08 -30.88 11.09
CA SER A 53 -27.23 -29.71 11.30
C SER A 53 -25.99 -30.16 12.08
N ALA A 54 -24.87 -30.31 11.37
CA ALA A 54 -23.58 -30.57 11.99
C ALA A 54 -23.15 -29.28 12.69
N ALA A 55 -23.08 -29.33 14.02
CA ALA A 55 -22.45 -28.28 14.80
C ALA A 55 -21.01 -28.10 14.27
N THR A 56 -20.67 -26.88 13.87
CA THR A 56 -19.31 -26.51 13.51
C THR A 56 -18.41 -26.76 14.73
N PRO A 57 -17.36 -27.60 14.62
CA PRO A 57 -16.43 -27.73 15.73
C PRO A 57 -15.72 -26.38 15.91
N THR A 58 -15.84 -25.80 17.10
CA THR A 58 -14.95 -24.73 17.54
C THR A 58 -13.55 -25.31 17.59
N GLN A 59 -12.72 -24.99 16.60
CA GLN A 59 -11.31 -25.34 16.59
C GLN A 59 -10.65 -24.51 17.69
N GLU A 60 -10.06 -25.16 18.70
CA GLU A 60 -9.23 -24.44 19.67
C GLU A 60 -8.03 -23.83 18.92
N PRO A 61 -7.65 -22.58 19.23
CA PRO A 61 -6.52 -21.94 18.57
C PRO A 61 -5.26 -22.78 18.76
N SER A 62 -4.63 -23.20 17.66
CA SER A 62 -3.34 -23.88 17.73
C SER A 62 -2.29 -22.95 18.30
N ALA A 63 -1.48 -23.42 19.25
CA ALA A 63 -0.33 -22.66 19.73
C ALA A 63 0.93 -23.10 18.97
N ALA A 64 1.76 -22.14 18.58
CA ALA A 64 3.04 -22.37 17.92
C ALA A 64 4.13 -21.44 18.46
N ALA A 65 5.39 -21.78 18.22
CA ALA A 65 6.52 -20.93 18.58
C ALA A 65 6.72 -19.87 17.48
N LEU A 66 6.58 -18.59 17.83
CA LEU A 66 6.95 -17.44 17.01
C LEU A 66 8.47 -17.21 17.13
N PRO A 67 9.24 -17.31 16.03
CA PRO A 67 10.67 -17.04 16.04
C PRO A 67 11.00 -15.56 16.33
N ASP A 68 12.27 -15.31 16.67
CA ASP A 68 12.83 -13.96 16.70
C ASP A 68 13.21 -13.52 15.30
N MET A 69 12.51 -12.50 14.81
CA MET A 69 12.61 -11.92 13.48
C MET A 69 13.43 -10.64 13.44
N VAL A 70 13.82 -10.10 14.59
CA VAL A 70 14.58 -8.85 14.66
C VAL A 70 15.91 -8.99 13.91
N GLY A 71 16.21 -8.02 13.05
CA GLY A 71 17.41 -8.02 12.20
C GLY A 71 17.28 -8.77 10.87
N LYS A 72 16.19 -9.51 10.63
CA LYS A 72 15.93 -10.16 9.33
C LYS A 72 15.37 -9.16 8.31
N GLY A 73 15.46 -9.51 7.02
CA GLY A 73 14.68 -8.84 5.97
C GLY A 73 13.18 -9.14 6.13
N LEU A 74 12.30 -8.17 5.82
CA LEU A 74 10.86 -8.29 6.07
C LEU A 74 10.22 -9.50 5.36
N GLN A 75 10.57 -9.74 4.09
CA GLN A 75 10.06 -10.93 3.37
C GLN A 75 10.46 -12.23 4.09
N SER A 76 11.73 -12.36 4.48
CA SER A 76 12.21 -13.55 5.18
C SER A 76 11.55 -13.73 6.54
N ALA A 77 11.31 -12.64 7.27
CA ALA A 77 10.59 -12.68 8.54
C ALA A 77 9.14 -13.15 8.36
N GLN A 78 8.44 -12.67 7.33
CA GLN A 78 7.08 -13.10 7.02
C GLN A 78 7.04 -14.57 6.61
N ASP A 79 7.94 -15.00 5.71
CA ASP A 79 8.02 -16.39 5.25
C ASP A 79 8.27 -17.36 6.44
N GLU A 80 9.15 -16.98 7.37
CA GLU A 80 9.48 -17.77 8.55
C GLU A 80 8.33 -17.78 9.57
N ALA A 81 7.62 -16.67 9.76
CA ALA A 81 6.43 -16.61 10.62
C ALA A 81 5.30 -17.50 10.05
N GLN A 82 5.08 -17.45 8.74
CA GLN A 82 4.09 -18.30 8.05
C GLN A 82 4.47 -19.78 8.11
N ALA A 83 5.75 -20.12 7.96
CA ALA A 83 6.24 -21.48 8.12
C ALA A 83 6.02 -22.01 9.56
N ALA A 84 6.02 -21.11 10.56
CA ALA A 84 5.67 -21.42 11.95
C ALA A 84 4.15 -21.41 12.23
N GLY A 85 3.30 -21.11 11.24
CA GLY A 85 1.84 -21.14 11.35
C GLY A 85 1.16 -19.79 11.63
N PHE A 86 1.91 -18.68 11.65
CA PHE A 86 1.36 -17.33 11.85
C PHE A 86 1.04 -16.68 10.51
N TYR A 87 -0.25 -16.47 10.24
CA TYR A 87 -0.71 -15.89 8.97
C TYR A 87 -1.29 -14.48 9.11
N HIS A 88 -1.63 -14.05 10.33
CA HIS A 88 -2.08 -12.68 10.61
C HIS A 88 -0.87 -11.75 10.75
N LEU A 89 -0.20 -11.48 9.64
CA LEU A 89 0.99 -10.62 9.61
C LEU A 89 0.63 -9.21 9.19
N THR A 90 1.25 -8.23 9.85
CA THR A 90 1.24 -6.83 9.45
C THR A 90 2.63 -6.24 9.66
N SER A 91 2.88 -5.10 9.04
CA SER A 91 4.14 -4.40 9.21
C SER A 91 3.98 -2.91 8.94
N HIS A 92 4.81 -2.12 9.58
CA HIS A 92 4.76 -0.66 9.49
C HIS A 92 6.17 -0.04 9.50
N ASP A 93 6.24 1.23 9.10
CA ASP A 93 7.49 1.98 9.03
C ASP A 93 7.86 2.48 10.42
N ALA A 94 8.87 1.86 11.04
CA ALA A 94 9.27 2.13 12.42
C ALA A 94 9.81 3.56 12.63
N LEU A 95 10.21 4.25 11.55
CA LEU A 95 10.59 5.66 11.60
C LEU A 95 9.38 6.61 11.58
N GLY A 96 8.15 6.09 11.49
CA GLY A 96 6.94 6.88 11.49
C GLY A 96 6.84 7.83 10.29
N ARG A 97 7.37 7.45 9.12
CA ARG A 97 7.34 8.30 7.91
C ARG A 97 6.17 7.97 6.97
N GLY A 98 5.26 7.07 7.39
CA GLY A 98 4.06 6.70 6.65
C GLY A 98 4.33 6.02 5.31
N ARG A 99 5.52 5.43 5.14
CA ARG A 99 5.94 4.84 3.86
C ARG A 99 5.28 3.48 3.65
N ASN A 100 4.75 3.26 2.46
CA ASN A 100 4.19 1.97 2.06
C ASN A 100 5.31 0.96 1.75
N GLN A 101 5.19 -0.24 2.30
CA GLN A 101 6.12 -1.34 2.07
C GLN A 101 5.73 -2.14 0.82
N ILE A 102 5.86 -1.52 -0.36
CA ILE A 102 5.46 -2.15 -1.63
C ILE A 102 6.40 -3.31 -2.01
N LEU A 103 7.66 -3.22 -1.61
CA LEU A 103 8.68 -4.24 -1.86
C LEU A 103 9.35 -4.63 -0.53
N ASP A 104 8.85 -5.67 0.10
CA ASP A 104 9.28 -6.14 1.44
C ASP A 104 10.77 -6.47 1.49
N ARG A 105 11.36 -6.94 0.39
CA ARG A 105 12.81 -7.19 0.28
C ARG A 105 13.67 -5.93 0.47
N GLY A 106 13.08 -4.74 0.35
CA GLY A 106 13.74 -3.46 0.61
C GLY A 106 13.63 -2.99 2.06
N TRP A 107 13.19 -3.85 2.98
CA TRP A 107 12.96 -3.52 4.39
C TRP A 107 13.57 -4.57 5.32
N LYS A 108 13.94 -4.13 6.53
CA LYS A 108 14.42 -5.00 7.61
C LYS A 108 13.63 -4.76 8.90
N VAL A 109 13.48 -5.83 9.68
CA VAL A 109 12.75 -5.83 10.95
C VAL A 109 13.60 -5.24 12.06
N CYS A 110 13.06 -4.25 12.74
CA CYS A 110 13.65 -3.60 13.92
C CYS A 110 12.98 -4.04 15.22
N SER A 111 11.70 -4.38 15.15
CA SER A 111 10.86 -4.77 16.29
C SER A 111 9.82 -5.78 15.82
N GLN A 112 9.33 -6.59 16.74
CA GLN A 112 8.17 -7.44 16.52
C GLN A 112 7.24 -7.43 17.73
N THR A 113 5.93 -7.50 17.47
CA THR A 113 4.90 -7.70 18.50
C THR A 113 3.95 -8.81 18.05
N PRO A 114 3.70 -9.86 18.85
CA PRO A 114 4.31 -10.13 20.14
C PRO A 114 5.79 -10.51 20.02
N ALA A 115 6.51 -10.45 21.15
CA ALA A 115 7.88 -10.93 21.23
C ALA A 115 7.96 -12.43 20.91
N ALA A 116 9.13 -12.91 20.52
CA ALA A 116 9.37 -14.33 20.25
C ALA A 116 8.94 -15.22 21.43
N GLY A 117 8.43 -16.41 21.13
CA GLY A 117 7.89 -17.34 22.13
C GLY A 117 6.63 -18.06 21.67
N THR A 118 5.95 -18.76 22.57
CA THR A 118 4.74 -19.52 22.24
C THR A 118 3.50 -18.62 22.27
N HIS A 119 2.77 -18.58 21.17
CA HIS A 119 1.53 -17.81 21.01
C HIS A 119 0.47 -18.63 20.27
N SER A 120 -0.79 -18.22 20.36
CA SER A 120 -1.83 -18.72 19.44
C SER A 120 -1.48 -18.31 18.01
N THR A 121 -1.63 -19.21 17.03
CA THR A 121 -1.40 -18.94 15.59
C THR A 121 -2.36 -17.90 15.01
N ASP A 122 -3.49 -17.65 15.69
CA ASP A 122 -4.44 -16.61 15.30
C ASP A 122 -3.98 -15.21 15.76
N THR A 123 -2.89 -15.13 16.52
CA THR A 123 -2.33 -13.87 17.02
C THR A 123 -1.80 -13.03 15.85
N LYS A 124 -2.19 -11.75 15.82
CA LYS A 124 -1.59 -10.80 14.88
C LYS A 124 -0.13 -10.55 15.26
N VAL A 125 0.78 -10.74 14.30
CA VAL A 125 2.19 -10.40 14.40
C VAL A 125 2.44 -9.11 13.61
N ASP A 126 2.94 -8.09 14.28
CA ASP A 126 3.30 -6.80 13.71
C ASP A 126 4.82 -6.61 13.70
N PHE A 127 5.36 -6.31 12.53
CA PHE A 127 6.78 -6.00 12.33
C PHE A 127 6.99 -4.50 12.12
N GLY A 128 7.71 -3.87 13.04
CA GLY A 128 8.26 -2.54 12.82
C GLY A 128 9.50 -2.63 11.96
N THR A 129 9.52 -1.92 10.82
CA THR A 129 10.58 -2.05 9.83
C THR A 129 11.13 -0.72 9.36
N VAL A 130 12.37 -0.74 8.88
CA VAL A 130 13.04 0.40 8.22
C VAL A 130 13.63 -0.03 6.88
N LYS A 131 14.00 0.91 6.03
CA LYS A 131 14.74 0.57 4.80
C LYS A 131 16.09 -0.06 5.16
N LEU A 132 16.62 -0.88 4.26
CA LEU A 132 17.83 -1.67 4.53
C LEU A 132 19.01 -0.80 5.03
N GLU A 133 19.17 0.39 4.47
CA GLU A 133 20.26 1.33 4.77
C GLU A 133 19.96 2.24 5.97
N GLU A 134 18.75 2.21 6.53
CA GLU A 134 18.35 3.04 7.66
C GLU A 134 18.64 2.36 9.00
N ALA A 135 18.83 3.16 10.05
CA ALA A 135 19.02 2.65 11.40
C ALA A 135 17.66 2.38 12.08
N CYS A 136 17.60 1.32 12.89
CA CYS A 136 16.45 1.10 13.76
C CYS A 136 16.37 2.20 14.82
N PRO A 137 15.16 2.72 15.14
CA PRO A 137 15.01 3.79 16.11
C PRO A 137 15.38 3.33 17.52
N ALA A 138 16.30 4.05 18.18
CA ALA A 138 16.76 3.71 19.53
C ALA A 138 15.68 3.93 20.62
N GLY A 139 14.73 4.82 20.36
CA GLY A 139 13.61 5.13 21.26
C GLY A 139 12.42 4.19 21.14
N GLY A 140 12.55 3.10 20.38
CA GLY A 140 11.44 2.21 20.03
C GLY A 140 10.67 2.69 18.82
N ASP A 141 9.69 1.87 18.45
CA ASP A 141 8.83 2.08 17.29
C ASP A 141 7.92 3.31 17.44
N GLN A 142 7.73 4.07 16.37
CA GLN A 142 6.76 5.17 16.32
C GLN A 142 5.32 4.70 16.04
N GLY A 143 5.12 3.42 15.74
CA GLY A 143 3.81 2.83 15.49
C GLY A 143 3.20 3.29 14.16
N GLU A 144 2.05 2.71 13.82
CA GLU A 144 1.25 3.16 12.69
C GLU A 144 0.53 4.49 13.02
N PRO A 145 0.39 5.42 12.06
CA PRO A 145 -0.36 6.66 12.26
C PRO A 145 -1.78 6.43 12.79
N GLU A 146 -2.12 7.08 13.90
CA GLU A 146 -3.49 7.12 14.40
C GLU A 146 -4.38 7.95 13.47
N LYS A 147 -5.63 7.50 13.27
CA LYS A 147 -6.63 8.24 12.50
C LYS A 147 -7.14 9.43 13.30
N ALA A 148 -7.31 10.57 12.61
CA ALA A 148 -7.89 11.76 13.20
C ALA A 148 -9.37 11.52 13.56
N GLY A 149 -9.76 11.98 14.75
CA GLY A 149 -11.16 12.04 15.17
C GLY A 149 -11.80 13.37 14.79
N SER A 150 -12.61 13.93 15.68
CA SER A 150 -13.27 15.23 15.47
C SER A 150 -12.38 16.45 15.71
N THR A 151 -11.10 16.24 16.04
CA THR A 151 -10.12 17.30 16.33
C THR A 151 -8.82 17.05 15.58
N MET A 152 -8.15 18.13 15.19
CA MET A 152 -6.86 18.10 14.50
C MET A 152 -5.77 17.48 15.41
N PRO A 153 -5.15 16.36 15.01
CA PRO A 153 -4.00 15.82 15.72
C PRO A 153 -2.78 16.75 15.64
N ASP A 154 -1.83 16.59 16.56
CA ASP A 154 -0.54 17.26 16.45
C ASP A 154 0.38 16.48 15.50
N PHE A 155 0.66 17.09 14.34
CA PHE A 155 1.54 16.53 13.33
C PHE A 155 2.94 17.16 13.32
N VAL A 156 3.25 18.12 14.19
CA VAL A 156 4.54 18.83 14.14
C VAL A 156 5.70 17.83 14.30
N GLY A 157 6.67 17.91 13.39
CA GLY A 157 7.81 16.99 13.30
C GLY A 157 7.50 15.61 12.70
N LYS A 158 6.23 15.28 12.44
CA LYS A 158 5.82 14.05 11.73
C LYS A 158 5.92 14.26 10.22
N ALA A 159 5.92 13.16 9.47
CA ALA A 159 5.96 13.25 8.02
C ALA A 159 4.63 13.80 7.46
N VAL A 160 4.65 14.57 6.38
CA VAL A 160 3.43 15.02 5.68
C VAL A 160 2.54 13.82 5.31
N LYS A 161 3.16 12.69 4.94
CA LYS A 161 2.44 11.46 4.59
C LYS A 161 1.59 10.92 5.76
N VAL A 162 2.09 11.06 6.98
CA VAL A 162 1.40 10.65 8.22
C VAL A 162 0.16 11.50 8.43
N ALA A 163 0.28 12.83 8.28
CA ALA A 163 -0.86 13.73 8.36
C ALA A 163 -1.94 13.39 7.32
N HIS A 164 -1.53 13.17 6.07
CA HIS A 164 -2.44 12.76 5.00
C HIS A 164 -3.11 11.41 5.30
N GLN A 165 -2.39 10.42 5.82
CA GLN A 165 -2.96 9.12 6.20
C GLN A 165 -3.90 9.20 7.39
N ALA A 166 -3.65 10.10 8.33
CA ALA A 166 -4.44 10.25 9.56
C ALA A 166 -5.76 10.97 9.29
N LEU A 167 -5.76 12.02 8.47
CA LEU A 167 -6.94 12.80 8.14
C LEU A 167 -7.94 11.99 7.30
N ASP A 168 -9.22 12.35 7.39
CA ASP A 168 -10.27 11.70 6.60
C ASP A 168 -10.02 11.90 5.10
N SER A 169 -10.32 10.88 4.30
CA SER A 169 -10.09 10.89 2.84
C SER A 169 -10.83 12.00 2.08
N SER A 170 -11.90 12.57 2.66
CA SER A 170 -12.64 13.71 2.10
C SER A 170 -12.03 15.08 2.47
N THR A 171 -11.04 15.11 3.37
CA THR A 171 -10.37 16.34 3.78
C THR A 171 -9.62 16.94 2.60
N SER A 172 -9.92 18.20 2.27
CA SER A 172 -9.15 18.94 1.27
C SER A 172 -7.82 19.37 1.88
N ILE A 173 -6.71 18.84 1.40
CA ILE A 173 -5.37 19.10 1.94
C ILE A 173 -4.54 19.91 0.94
N THR A 174 -3.93 21.00 1.42
CA THR A 174 -2.91 21.77 0.70
C THR A 174 -1.59 21.66 1.45
N VAL A 175 -0.49 21.36 0.75
CA VAL A 175 0.85 21.29 1.35
C VAL A 175 1.73 22.39 0.77
N GLN A 176 2.38 23.17 1.64
CA GLN A 176 3.24 24.30 1.27
C GLN A 176 4.68 24.06 1.74
N ASP A 177 5.66 24.36 0.89
CA ASP A 177 7.08 24.34 1.24
C ASP A 177 7.47 25.63 1.97
N LEU A 178 7.69 25.53 3.28
CA LEU A 178 8.06 26.68 4.13
C LEU A 178 9.53 27.11 3.94
N SER A 179 10.35 26.34 3.21
CA SER A 179 11.77 26.68 3.01
C SER A 179 12.01 27.90 2.12
N GLY A 180 10.96 28.46 1.49
CA GLY A 180 11.05 29.57 0.55
C GLY A 180 11.62 29.19 -0.82
N GLN A 181 11.77 27.89 -1.09
CA GLN A 181 12.28 27.35 -2.36
C GLN A 181 11.15 26.96 -3.33
N ASP A 182 9.89 27.11 -2.94
CA ASP A 182 8.69 26.76 -3.72
C ASP A 182 8.73 25.36 -4.34
N ARG A 183 9.30 24.38 -3.64
CA ARG A 183 9.46 23.02 -4.19
C ARG A 183 8.14 22.26 -4.08
N MET A 184 7.90 21.40 -5.07
CA MET A 184 6.76 20.49 -5.04
C MET A 184 6.98 19.37 -4.01
N VAL A 185 5.98 19.16 -3.15
CA VAL A 185 5.96 18.07 -2.17
C VAL A 185 5.42 16.79 -2.82
N LEU A 186 6.27 16.12 -3.61
CA LEU A 186 5.87 14.91 -4.36
C LEU A 186 5.97 13.62 -3.54
N VAL A 187 7.02 13.50 -2.71
CA VAL A 187 7.28 12.33 -1.88
C VAL A 187 7.07 12.74 -0.43
N GLU A 188 5.81 12.85 0.00
CA GLU A 188 5.39 13.39 1.30
C GLU A 188 6.13 12.78 2.51
N SER A 189 6.56 11.51 2.43
CA SER A 189 7.37 10.87 3.48
C SER A 189 8.76 11.49 3.69
N ASN A 190 9.25 12.30 2.74
CA ASN A 190 10.52 13.03 2.83
C ASN A 190 10.39 14.43 3.44
N TRP A 191 9.18 14.81 3.84
CA TRP A 191 8.86 16.14 4.33
C TRP A 191 8.31 16.06 5.75
N GLN A 192 8.79 16.93 6.63
CA GLN A 192 8.30 17.07 8.01
C GLN A 192 7.35 18.25 8.10
N VAL A 193 6.28 18.10 8.86
CA VAL A 193 5.30 19.16 9.14
C VAL A 193 5.89 20.14 10.15
N CYS A 194 5.82 21.43 9.84
CA CYS A 194 6.17 22.52 10.73
C CYS A 194 4.95 23.10 11.43
N SER A 195 3.84 23.23 10.72
CA SER A 195 2.58 23.76 11.25
C SER A 195 1.39 23.21 10.46
N THR A 196 0.21 23.31 11.05
CA THR A 196 -1.06 23.04 10.37
C THR A 196 -2.05 24.17 10.63
N ASP A 197 -2.89 24.45 9.63
CA ASP A 197 -4.09 25.27 9.78
C ASP A 197 -5.29 24.44 9.29
N PRO A 198 -6.25 24.07 10.15
CA PRO A 198 -6.34 24.38 11.58
C PRO A 198 -5.18 23.86 12.42
N ALA A 199 -4.87 24.56 13.51
CA ALA A 199 -3.84 24.14 14.47
C ALA A 199 -4.27 22.89 15.26
N ALA A 200 -3.31 22.18 15.83
CA ALA A 200 -3.55 21.02 16.69
C ALA A 200 -4.60 21.33 17.78
N GLY A 201 -5.52 20.39 18.00
CA GLY A 201 -6.66 20.50 18.92
C GLY A 201 -7.87 21.26 18.38
N ALA A 202 -7.76 21.96 17.24
CA ALA A 202 -8.91 22.59 16.60
C ALA A 202 -9.93 21.55 16.14
N LYS A 203 -11.22 21.91 16.13
CA LYS A 203 -12.28 21.03 15.63
C LYS A 203 -12.15 20.84 14.12
N LEU A 204 -12.27 19.60 13.65
CA LEU A 204 -12.42 19.29 12.22
C LEU A 204 -13.92 19.19 11.89
N ASP A 205 -14.41 20.09 11.04
CA ASP A 205 -15.81 20.20 10.62
C ASP A 205 -16.00 20.28 9.09
N GLY A 206 -14.98 19.87 8.34
CA GLY A 206 -15.00 19.78 6.87
C GLY A 206 -14.33 20.95 6.16
N GLN A 207 -13.71 21.86 6.91
CA GLN A 207 -12.85 22.91 6.39
C GLN A 207 -11.58 22.34 5.71
N PRO A 208 -11.01 23.03 4.72
CA PRO A 208 -9.72 22.69 4.16
C PRO A 208 -8.59 22.73 5.21
N VAL A 209 -7.58 21.90 5.03
CA VAL A 209 -6.39 21.82 5.88
C VAL A 209 -5.18 22.27 5.08
N THR A 210 -4.42 23.21 5.63
CA THR A 210 -3.10 23.58 5.13
C THR A 210 -2.03 22.96 6.01
N ILE A 211 -1.03 22.35 5.38
CA ILE A 211 0.15 21.78 6.03
C ILE A 211 1.37 22.54 5.52
N GLU A 212 2.05 23.25 6.42
CA GLU A 212 3.34 23.85 6.11
C GLU A 212 4.44 22.85 6.45
N ALA A 213 5.35 22.61 5.51
CA ALA A 213 6.35 21.55 5.63
C ALA A 213 7.70 21.95 5.05
N VAL A 214 8.75 21.30 5.55
CA VAL A 214 10.12 21.38 5.02
C VAL A 214 10.66 19.95 4.82
N LYS A 215 11.81 19.76 4.15
CA LYS A 215 12.40 18.42 4.09
C LYS A 215 12.92 18.01 5.46
N PHE A 216 12.90 16.71 5.75
CA PHE A 216 13.58 16.20 6.94
C PHE A 216 15.05 16.64 6.96
N GLY A 217 15.49 17.19 8.10
CA GLY A 217 16.83 17.75 8.29
C GLY A 217 16.94 19.25 7.98
N GLU A 218 15.89 19.87 7.44
CA GLU A 218 15.74 21.33 7.37
C GLU A 218 15.02 21.84 8.63
N ASN A 219 15.17 23.14 8.90
CA ASN A 219 14.55 23.78 10.05
C ASN A 219 13.12 24.22 9.73
N CYS A 220 12.23 23.93 10.67
CA CYS A 220 11.09 24.78 10.98
C CYS A 220 11.59 25.91 11.90
#